data_AF-A0A925DF15-F1
#
_entry.id   AF-A0A925DF15-F1
#
_cell.length_a   1.000
_cell.length_b   1.000
_cell.length_c   1.000
_cell.angle_alpha   90.00
_cell.angle_beta   90.00
_cell.angle_gamma   90.00
#
_symmetry.space_group_name_H-M   'P 1'
#
loop_
_entity.id
_entity.type
_entity.pdbx_description
1 polymer ?
#
loop_
_entity_poly.entity_id
_entity_poly.type
_entity_poly.pdbx_seq_one_letter_code
_entity_poly.pdbx_strand_id
1 'polypeptide(L)'
;MFDFLFKRSASKSAEPQAMMAQQAATATALNAARRSEQAARAQATFGDEAAAVAFILESEFADARLIAAEHVHSQPMLEKIHQAMRNTDRRVAKLMQTRLERIRHEQAEQQKAQAGLDTAQRLLDDDKLSPNQVAELDRQWQVIEAGPELAARFDTLRAGLARRLEAQVLLQRAVIDAVAALRALPESGLDQERAAQAVQRLGDEHAAHIGGPEHASLPKPLLIDFAEARAQAEA
;
A
#
# COMPACT_ATOMS: atom_id res chain seq x y z
N MET A 1 78.60 -8.33 57.60
CA MET A 1 78.75 -9.24 58.75
C MET A 1 77.44 -9.12 59.54
N PHE A 2 76.70 -10.22 59.70
CA PHE A 2 75.36 -10.37 60.36
C PHE A 2 74.19 -9.79 59.54
N ASP A 3 73.25 -10.50 58.91
CA ASP A 3 72.57 -11.80 59.12
C ASP A 3 71.66 -11.89 60.36
N PHE A 4 70.46 -12.47 60.16
CA PHE A 4 69.34 -12.74 61.11
C PHE A 4 68.35 -11.58 61.40
N LEU A 5 67.01 -11.70 61.34
CA LEU A 5 66.10 -12.84 61.36
C LEU A 5 64.85 -12.57 60.48
N PHE A 6 64.67 -13.36 59.41
CA PHE A 6 63.33 -13.71 58.97
C PHE A 6 62.72 -14.69 59.99
N LYS A 7 61.74 -14.23 60.78
CA LYS A 7 60.90 -15.13 61.58
C LYS A 7 59.42 -14.78 61.41
N ARG A 8 58.73 -15.70 60.74
CA ARG A 8 57.27 -15.77 60.53
C ARG A 8 56.54 -15.67 61.87
N SER A 9 55.41 -14.95 61.90
CA SER A 9 54.07 -15.57 62.03
C SER A 9 53.00 -14.54 62.40
N ALA A 10 52.14 -14.23 61.44
CA ALA A 10 50.71 -14.05 61.72
C ALA A 10 49.97 -14.67 60.54
N SER A 11 49.74 -15.98 60.63
CA SER A 11 48.70 -16.68 59.87
C SER A 11 47.36 -16.10 60.30
N LYS A 12 46.97 -14.99 59.67
CA LYS A 12 45.63 -14.42 59.76
C LYS A 12 44.78 -15.23 58.77
N SER A 13 43.80 -15.94 59.30
CA SER A 13 42.96 -16.94 58.66
C SER A 13 42.53 -16.54 57.24
N ALA A 14 43.08 -17.21 56.22
CA ALA A 14 42.71 -17.05 54.80
C ALA A 14 41.46 -17.87 54.42
N GLU A 15 40.93 -18.67 55.35
CA GLU A 15 39.79 -19.57 55.14
C GLU A 15 38.45 -18.85 54.89
N PRO A 16 38.10 -17.71 55.54
CA PRO A 16 36.82 -17.05 55.27
C PRO A 16 36.77 -16.45 53.86
N GLN A 17 37.89 -15.92 53.36
CA GLN A 17 37.95 -15.29 52.02
C GLN A 17 37.93 -16.33 50.90
N ALA A 18 38.57 -17.49 51.08
CA ALA A 18 38.51 -18.58 50.10
C ALA A 18 37.11 -19.21 50.01
N MET A 19 36.43 -19.41 51.15
CA MET A 19 35.03 -19.91 51.16
C MET A 19 34.05 -18.91 50.54
N MET A 20 34.19 -17.61 50.81
CA MET A 20 33.35 -16.57 50.19
C MET A 20 33.58 -16.46 48.67
N ALA A 21 34.83 -16.57 48.21
CA ALA A 21 35.15 -16.58 46.78
C ALA A 21 34.57 -17.82 46.06
N GLN A 22 34.60 -18.99 46.71
CA GLN A 22 34.05 -20.23 46.17
C GLN A 22 32.51 -20.24 46.17
N GLN A 23 31.88 -19.61 47.17
CA GLN A 23 30.42 -19.38 47.19
C GLN A 23 29.99 -18.35 46.13
N ALA A 24 30.77 -17.29 45.90
CA ALA A 24 30.49 -16.34 44.82
C ALA A 24 30.64 -16.97 43.43
N ALA A 25 31.67 -17.80 43.22
CA ALA A 25 31.88 -18.52 41.97
C ALA A 25 30.76 -19.52 41.66
N THR A 26 30.30 -20.28 42.66
CA THR A 26 29.17 -21.22 42.51
C THR A 26 27.85 -20.51 42.26
N ALA A 27 27.56 -19.40 42.95
CA ALA A 27 26.38 -18.57 42.68
C ALA A 27 26.38 -17.97 41.25
N THR A 28 27.56 -17.59 40.76
CA THR A 28 27.72 -17.06 39.39
C THR A 28 27.47 -18.15 38.35
N ALA A 29 28.00 -19.37 38.56
CA ALA A 29 27.78 -20.51 37.67
C ALA A 29 26.31 -20.95 37.62
N LEU A 30 25.63 -20.98 38.77
CA LEU A 30 24.20 -21.30 38.84
C LEU A 30 23.34 -20.26 38.11
N ASN A 31 23.67 -18.97 38.22
CA ASN A 31 22.99 -17.91 37.47
C ASN A 31 23.23 -18.02 35.95
N ALA A 32 24.44 -18.40 35.53
CA ALA A 32 24.74 -18.64 34.12
C ALA A 32 23.92 -19.82 33.58
N ALA A 33 23.83 -20.93 34.32
CA ALA A 33 23.02 -22.08 33.95
C ALA A 33 21.51 -21.74 33.83
N ARG A 34 20.97 -20.94 34.76
CA ARG A 34 19.59 -20.45 34.70
C ARG A 34 19.34 -19.57 33.47
N ARG A 35 20.28 -18.68 33.13
CA ARG A 35 20.19 -17.86 31.90
C ARG A 35 20.19 -18.73 30.65
N SER A 36 21.05 -19.74 30.55
CA SER A 36 21.08 -20.63 29.39
C SER A 36 19.80 -21.45 29.26
N GLU A 37 19.23 -21.93 30.38
CA GLU A 37 17.97 -22.67 30.37
C GLU A 37 16.80 -21.78 29.91
N GLN A 38 16.75 -20.54 30.41
CA GLN A 38 15.71 -19.58 30.03
C GLN A 38 15.83 -19.16 28.56
N ALA A 39 17.05 -19.03 28.03
CA ALA A 39 17.26 -18.79 26.60
C ALA A 39 16.78 -19.97 25.74
N ALA A 40 17.03 -21.21 26.16
CA ALA A 40 16.52 -22.39 25.45
C ALA A 40 14.99 -22.47 25.48
N ARG A 41 14.37 -22.14 26.62
CA ARG A 41 12.89 -22.05 26.73
C ARG A 41 12.30 -20.96 25.84
N ALA A 42 12.98 -19.81 25.73
CA ALA A 42 12.57 -18.73 24.82
C ALA A 42 12.59 -19.17 23.35
N GLN A 43 13.61 -19.94 22.94
CA GLN A 43 13.68 -20.50 21.58
C GLN A 43 12.59 -21.54 21.33
N ALA A 44 12.21 -22.29 22.36
CA ALA A 44 11.16 -23.31 22.26
C ALA A 44 9.76 -22.73 22.01
N THR A 45 9.55 -21.42 22.18
CA THR A 45 8.28 -20.76 21.85
C THR A 45 8.15 -20.41 20.36
N PHE A 46 9.12 -20.81 19.53
CA PHE A 46 9.05 -20.60 18.09
C PHE A 46 7.78 -21.21 17.48
N GLY A 47 7.07 -20.44 16.67
CA GLY A 47 5.82 -20.87 16.03
C GLY A 47 4.56 -20.76 16.91
N ASP A 48 4.70 -20.45 18.21
CA ASP A 48 3.58 -20.17 19.11
C ASP A 48 3.72 -18.78 19.73
N GLU A 49 3.09 -17.79 19.09
CA GLU A 49 3.15 -16.41 19.57
C GLU A 49 2.48 -16.22 20.93
N ALA A 50 1.47 -17.02 21.28
CA ALA A 50 0.81 -16.92 22.58
C ALA A 50 1.73 -17.40 23.70
N ALA A 51 2.44 -18.52 23.48
CA ALA A 51 3.46 -19.00 24.39
C ALA A 51 4.64 -18.02 24.51
N ALA A 52 5.07 -17.40 23.40
CA ALA A 52 6.11 -16.38 23.41
C ALA A 52 5.71 -15.16 24.26
N VAL A 53 4.47 -14.66 24.11
CA VAL A 53 3.95 -13.54 24.91
C VAL A 53 3.90 -13.90 26.39
N ALA A 54 3.37 -15.08 26.75
CA ALA A 54 3.32 -15.51 28.14
C ALA A 54 4.73 -15.57 28.76
N PHE A 55 5.67 -16.18 28.04
CA PHE A 55 7.07 -16.26 28.45
C PHE A 55 7.69 -14.88 28.67
N ILE A 56 7.48 -13.92 27.76
CA ILE A 56 8.05 -12.56 27.87
C ILE A 56 7.55 -11.84 29.13
N LEU A 57 6.28 -12.00 29.47
CA LEU A 57 5.67 -11.36 30.63
C LEU A 57 6.18 -11.93 31.97
N GLU A 58 6.50 -13.21 32.00
CA GLU A 58 6.97 -13.91 33.20
C GLU A 58 8.50 -13.94 33.32
N SER A 59 9.24 -13.76 32.22
CA SER A 59 10.68 -13.94 32.20
C SER A 59 11.42 -12.81 32.91
N GLU A 60 12.30 -13.19 33.83
CA GLU A 60 13.16 -12.28 34.59
C GLU A 60 14.38 -11.81 33.77
N PHE A 61 14.79 -12.57 32.75
CA PHE A 61 16.02 -12.34 32.01
C PHE A 61 15.77 -11.56 30.71
N ALA A 62 16.39 -10.37 30.61
CA ALA A 62 16.22 -9.47 29.45
C ALA A 62 16.61 -10.11 28.11
N ASP A 63 17.66 -10.94 28.08
CA ASP A 63 18.10 -11.58 26.84
C ASP A 63 17.14 -12.69 26.40
N ALA A 64 16.54 -13.42 27.36
CA ALA A 64 15.51 -14.43 27.06
C ALA A 64 14.21 -13.77 26.56
N ARG A 65 13.81 -12.64 27.14
CA ARG A 65 12.68 -11.83 26.63
C ARG A 65 12.90 -11.37 25.20
N LEU A 66 14.11 -10.94 24.86
CA LEU A 66 14.44 -10.50 23.51
C LEU A 66 14.34 -11.65 22.50
N ILE A 67 14.91 -12.82 22.82
CA ILE A 67 14.81 -14.03 21.99
C ILE A 67 13.34 -14.39 21.72
N ALA A 68 12.51 -14.47 22.76
CA ALA A 68 11.09 -14.79 22.58
C ALA A 68 10.35 -13.71 21.77
N ALA A 69 10.69 -12.43 21.99
CA ALA A 69 10.07 -11.31 21.27
C ALA A 69 10.39 -11.34 19.76
N GLU A 70 11.52 -11.90 19.35
CA GLU A 70 11.84 -12.06 17.92
C GLU A 70 10.81 -12.91 17.18
N HIS A 71 10.12 -13.82 17.87
CA HIS A 71 9.14 -14.74 17.29
C HIS A 71 7.71 -14.16 17.15
N VAL A 72 7.45 -12.95 17.68
CA VAL A 72 6.11 -12.35 17.67
C VAL A 72 5.94 -11.37 16.51
N HIS A 73 4.93 -11.61 15.65
CA HIS A 73 4.69 -10.83 14.45
C HIS A 73 3.26 -10.26 14.39
N SER A 74 2.28 -10.89 15.02
CA SER A 74 0.90 -10.41 14.97
C SER A 74 0.71 -9.08 15.72
N GLN A 75 0.01 -8.14 15.08
CA GLN A 75 -0.29 -6.84 15.65
C GLN A 75 -0.85 -6.87 17.09
N PRO A 76 -1.87 -7.68 17.44
CA PRO A 76 -2.41 -7.68 18.80
C PRO A 76 -1.39 -8.13 19.85
N MET A 77 -0.49 -9.07 19.50
CA MET A 77 0.54 -9.54 20.42
C MET A 77 1.69 -8.54 20.56
N LEU A 78 2.08 -7.88 19.47
CA LEU A 78 3.06 -6.79 19.49
C LEU A 78 2.58 -5.62 20.38
N GLU A 79 1.31 -5.23 20.29
CA GLU A 79 0.72 -4.16 21.12
C GLU A 79 0.74 -4.52 22.60
N LYS A 80 0.34 -5.75 22.93
CA LYS A 80 0.34 -6.27 24.30
C LYS A 80 1.75 -6.28 24.91
N ILE A 81 2.74 -6.77 24.17
CA ILE A 81 4.14 -6.79 24.64
C ILE A 81 4.69 -5.37 24.76
N HIS A 82 4.45 -4.50 23.77
CA HIS A 82 4.92 -3.13 23.80
C HIS A 82 4.43 -2.39 25.05
N GLN A 83 3.14 -2.53 25.39
CA GLN A 83 2.57 -1.92 26.59
C GLN A 83 3.23 -2.45 27.87
N ALA A 84 3.40 -3.77 27.99
CA ALA A 84 3.99 -4.40 29.17
C ALA A 84 5.50 -4.09 29.35
N MET A 85 6.23 -3.94 28.24
CA MET A 85 7.70 -3.81 28.26
C MET A 85 8.20 -2.36 28.21
N ARG A 86 7.31 -1.37 28.04
CA ARG A 86 7.68 0.05 27.85
C ARG A 86 8.64 0.59 28.93
N ASN A 87 8.46 0.17 30.18
CA ASN A 87 9.30 0.58 31.32
C ASN A 87 10.19 -0.54 31.86
N THR A 88 10.02 -1.77 31.37
CA THR A 88 10.67 -2.98 31.90
C THR A 88 11.85 -3.39 31.04
N ASP A 89 11.71 -3.34 29.71
CA ASP A 89 12.75 -3.72 28.76
C ASP A 89 12.67 -2.87 27.49
N ARG A 90 13.52 -1.83 27.45
CA ARG A 90 13.53 -0.86 26.35
C ARG A 90 13.90 -1.49 25.00
N ARG A 91 14.71 -2.55 24.98
CA ARG A 91 15.11 -3.23 23.73
C ARG A 91 13.92 -3.93 23.10
N VAL A 92 13.20 -4.70 23.91
CA VAL A 92 11.98 -5.39 23.49
C VAL A 92 10.91 -4.38 23.07
N ALA A 93 10.66 -3.34 23.88
CA ALA A 93 9.69 -2.30 23.53
C ALA A 93 10.01 -1.64 22.18
N LYS A 94 11.28 -1.28 21.93
CA LYS A 94 11.71 -0.68 20.66
C LYS A 94 11.48 -1.64 19.48
N LEU A 95 11.80 -2.93 19.64
CA LEU A 95 11.56 -3.95 18.61
C LEU A 95 10.07 -4.04 18.24
N MET A 96 9.19 -4.11 19.24
CA MET A 96 7.74 -4.18 19.00
C MET A 96 7.24 -2.91 18.32
N GLN A 97 7.70 -1.73 18.78
CA GLN A 97 7.33 -0.45 18.19
C GLN A 97 7.70 -0.37 16.71
N THR A 98 8.95 -0.70 16.34
CA THR A 98 9.39 -0.68 14.93
C THR A 98 8.57 -1.63 14.07
N ARG A 99 8.21 -2.83 14.58
CA ARG A 99 7.33 -3.76 13.85
C ARG A 99 5.90 -3.22 13.68
N LEU A 100 5.34 -2.60 14.73
CA LEU A 100 4.02 -1.97 14.67
C LEU A 100 4.00 -0.80 13.67
N GLU A 101 5.05 0.01 13.65
CA GLU A 101 5.18 1.10 12.68
C GLU A 101 5.24 0.58 11.24
N ARG A 102 5.98 -0.52 11.01
CA ARG A 102 6.02 -1.19 9.70
C ARG A 102 4.63 -1.70 9.28
N ILE A 103 3.92 -2.40 10.17
CA ILE A 103 2.56 -2.91 9.89
C ILE A 103 1.62 -1.75 9.54
N ARG A 104 1.67 -0.65 10.31
CA ARG A 104 0.84 0.54 10.04
C ARG A 104 1.16 1.18 8.70
N HIS A 105 2.45 1.24 8.35
CA HIS A 105 2.88 1.76 7.06
C HIS A 105 2.35 0.89 5.91
N GLU A 106 2.54 -0.43 5.98
CA GLU A 106 2.03 -1.40 4.98
C GLU A 106 0.51 -1.29 4.83
N GLN A 107 -0.23 -1.22 5.95
CA GLN A 107 -1.69 -1.05 5.93
C GLN A 107 -2.11 0.28 5.31
N ALA A 108 -1.40 1.38 5.61
CA ALA A 108 -1.70 2.68 5.05
C ALA A 108 -1.47 2.72 3.53
N GLU A 109 -0.39 2.13 3.04
CA GLU A 109 -0.13 2.01 1.59
C GLU A 109 -1.18 1.14 0.90
N GLN A 110 -1.56 0.02 1.50
CA GLN A 110 -2.62 -0.84 0.97
C GLN A 110 -3.97 -0.11 0.90
N GLN A 111 -4.31 0.70 1.92
CA GLN A 111 -5.53 1.50 1.92
C GLN A 111 -5.52 2.58 0.84
N LYS A 112 -4.39 3.28 0.65
CA LYS A 112 -4.24 4.27 -0.43
C LYS A 112 -4.40 3.62 -1.81
N ALA A 113 -3.76 2.46 -2.03
CA ALA A 113 -3.91 1.70 -3.26
C ALA A 113 -5.37 1.30 -3.49
N GLN A 114 -6.06 0.80 -2.46
CA GLN A 114 -7.47 0.43 -2.60
C GLN A 114 -8.35 1.64 -2.93
N ALA A 115 -8.13 2.79 -2.29
CA ALA A 115 -8.86 4.02 -2.59
C ALA A 115 -8.62 4.52 -4.03
N GLY A 116 -7.41 4.33 -4.55
CA GLY A 116 -7.09 4.60 -5.97
C GLY A 116 -7.88 3.70 -6.92
N LEU A 117 -7.96 2.40 -6.63
CA LEU A 117 -8.77 1.45 -7.41
C LEU A 117 -10.27 1.81 -7.37
N ASP A 118 -10.79 2.13 -6.19
CA ASP A 118 -12.19 2.52 -6.03
C ASP A 118 -12.51 3.81 -6.79
N THR A 119 -11.57 4.75 -6.85
CA THR A 119 -11.70 5.98 -7.63
C THR A 119 -11.65 5.70 -9.13
N ALA A 120 -10.73 4.84 -9.59
CA ALA A 120 -10.65 4.42 -10.98
C ALA A 120 -11.94 3.75 -11.46
N GLN A 121 -12.51 2.86 -10.63
CA GLN A 121 -13.79 2.22 -10.91
C GLN A 121 -14.92 3.25 -10.99
N ARG A 122 -14.99 4.17 -10.02
CA ARG A 122 -16.02 5.22 -10.02
C ARG A 122 -15.95 6.10 -11.27
N LEU A 123 -14.74 6.40 -11.77
CA LEU A 123 -14.55 7.14 -13.01
C LEU A 123 -14.95 6.35 -14.25
N LEU A 124 -14.78 5.02 -14.26
CA LEU A 124 -15.28 4.16 -15.32
C LEU A 124 -16.81 4.14 -15.40
N ASP A 125 -17.47 4.25 -14.25
CA ASP A 125 -18.93 4.26 -14.13
C ASP A 125 -19.53 5.68 -14.31
N ASP A 126 -18.70 6.73 -14.31
CA ASP A 126 -19.15 8.12 -14.49
C ASP A 126 -19.43 8.43 -15.97
N ASP A 127 -20.60 8.97 -16.26
CA ASP A 127 -21.00 9.42 -17.60
C ASP A 127 -20.07 10.52 -18.15
N LYS A 128 -19.50 11.34 -17.26
CA LYS A 128 -18.64 12.49 -17.62
C LYS A 128 -17.21 12.28 -17.17
N LEU A 129 -16.52 11.39 -17.88
CA LEU A 129 -15.09 11.23 -17.71
C LEU A 129 -14.33 12.42 -18.32
N SER A 130 -13.44 13.04 -17.54
CA SER A 130 -12.52 14.08 -18.02
C SER A 130 -11.05 13.62 -18.00
N PRO A 131 -10.22 14.08 -18.96
CA PRO A 131 -8.78 13.77 -18.98
C PRO A 131 -8.05 14.19 -17.70
N ASN A 132 -8.48 15.30 -17.08
CA ASN A 132 -7.86 15.81 -15.86
C ASN A 132 -8.06 14.88 -14.65
N GLN A 133 -9.22 14.22 -14.55
CA GLN A 133 -9.47 13.25 -13.49
C GLN A 133 -8.55 12.03 -13.62
N VAL A 134 -8.36 11.54 -14.84
CA VAL A 134 -7.45 10.41 -15.11
C VAL A 134 -5.99 10.80 -14.82
N ALA A 135 -5.57 12.00 -15.23
CA ALA A 135 -4.23 12.49 -14.96
C ALA A 135 -3.96 12.75 -13.46
N GLU A 136 -4.96 13.15 -12.70
CA GLU A 136 -4.87 13.26 -11.23
C GLU A 136 -4.77 11.87 -10.57
N LEU A 137 -5.60 10.92 -11.00
CA LEU A 137 -5.55 9.54 -10.52
C LEU A 137 -4.17 8.90 -10.77
N ASP A 138 -3.61 9.08 -11.97
CA ASP A 138 -2.28 8.56 -12.33
C ASP A 138 -1.18 9.17 -11.43
N ARG A 139 -1.24 10.47 -11.15
CA ARG A 139 -0.29 11.16 -10.25
C ARG A 139 -0.40 10.66 -8.82
N GLN A 140 -1.61 10.42 -8.34
CA GLN A 140 -1.85 9.85 -7.01
C GLN A 140 -1.34 8.41 -6.93
N TRP A 141 -1.52 7.62 -7.99
CA TRP A 141 -1.05 6.23 -8.02
C TRP A 141 0.48 6.12 -8.04
N GLN A 142 1.17 7.03 -8.73
CA GLN A 142 2.61 7.00 -8.91
C GLN A 142 3.42 7.04 -7.60
N VAL A 143 2.84 7.59 -6.53
CA VAL A 143 3.51 7.70 -5.22
C VAL A 143 3.15 6.58 -4.25
N ILE A 144 2.30 5.63 -4.65
CA ILE A 144 1.84 4.52 -3.80
C ILE A 144 2.73 3.31 -4.03
N GLU A 145 3.23 2.71 -2.96
CA GLU A 145 3.95 1.44 -3.03
C GLU A 145 2.95 0.27 -3.05
N ALA A 146 2.32 0.09 -4.22
CA ALA A 146 1.34 -0.97 -4.43
C ALA A 146 2.02 -2.33 -4.70
N GLY A 147 1.51 -3.38 -4.06
CA GLY A 147 1.89 -4.75 -4.39
C GLY A 147 1.49 -5.12 -5.84
N PRO A 148 2.12 -6.15 -6.43
CA PRO A 148 1.97 -6.49 -7.86
C PRO A 148 0.52 -6.81 -8.26
N GLU A 149 -0.27 -7.40 -7.36
CA GLU A 149 -1.68 -7.70 -7.62
C GLU A 149 -2.53 -6.43 -7.75
N LEU A 150 -2.33 -5.45 -6.86
CA LEU A 150 -3.05 -4.18 -6.92
C LEU A 150 -2.61 -3.34 -8.12
N ALA A 151 -1.32 -3.37 -8.47
CA ALA A 151 -0.80 -2.73 -9.67
C ALA A 151 -1.45 -3.28 -10.95
N ALA A 152 -1.52 -4.60 -11.10
CA ALA A 152 -2.15 -5.23 -12.26
C ALA A 152 -3.65 -4.89 -12.38
N ARG A 153 -4.35 -4.81 -11.24
CA ARG A 153 -5.75 -4.36 -11.21
C ARG A 153 -5.89 -2.90 -11.65
N PHE A 154 -5.00 -2.03 -11.18
CA PHE A 154 -5.01 -0.62 -11.56
C PHE A 154 -4.73 -0.44 -13.05
N ASP A 155 -3.73 -1.15 -13.61
CA ASP A 155 -3.42 -1.09 -15.04
C ASP A 155 -4.61 -1.49 -15.91
N THR A 156 -5.38 -2.49 -15.47
CA THR A 156 -6.62 -2.91 -16.15
C THR A 156 -7.67 -1.79 -16.15
N LEU A 157 -7.91 -1.16 -15.00
CA LEU A 157 -8.86 -0.05 -14.88
C LEU A 157 -8.39 1.17 -15.69
N ARG A 158 -7.10 1.49 -15.64
CA ARG A 158 -6.46 2.57 -16.39
C ARG A 158 -6.60 2.36 -17.90
N ALA A 159 -6.40 1.14 -18.39
CA ALA A 159 -6.65 0.80 -19.80
C ALA A 159 -8.13 0.97 -20.19
N GLY A 160 -9.06 0.70 -19.27
CA GLY A 160 -10.47 1.03 -19.45
C GLY A 160 -10.71 2.54 -19.62
N LEU A 161 -10.16 3.34 -18.71
CA LEU A 161 -10.28 4.81 -18.74
C LEU A 161 -9.68 5.41 -20.02
N ALA A 162 -8.51 4.91 -20.44
CA ALA A 162 -7.86 5.34 -21.68
C ALA A 162 -8.74 5.07 -22.91
N ARG A 163 -9.33 3.86 -23.00
CA ARG A 163 -10.26 3.52 -24.10
C ARG A 163 -11.50 4.41 -24.13
N ARG A 164 -12.05 4.77 -22.96
CA ARG A 164 -13.17 5.72 -22.89
C ARG A 164 -12.77 7.10 -23.42
N LEU A 165 -11.66 7.65 -22.95
CA LEU A 165 -11.17 8.95 -23.44
C LEU A 165 -10.90 8.94 -24.94
N GLU A 166 -10.32 7.87 -25.47
CA GLU A 166 -10.12 7.70 -26.91
C GLU A 166 -11.46 7.68 -27.66
N ALA A 167 -12.44 6.93 -27.17
CA ALA A 167 -13.79 6.88 -27.75
C ALA A 167 -14.47 8.26 -27.74
N GLN A 168 -14.26 9.08 -26.71
CA GLN A 168 -14.77 10.45 -26.66
C GLN A 168 -14.16 11.35 -27.75
N VAL A 169 -12.84 11.26 -27.96
CA VAL A 169 -12.15 12.03 -29.01
C VAL A 169 -12.61 11.59 -30.40
N LEU A 170 -12.72 10.28 -30.63
CA LEU A 170 -13.23 9.74 -31.89
C LEU A 170 -14.67 10.18 -32.16
N LEU A 171 -15.52 10.17 -31.13
CA LEU A 171 -16.90 10.64 -31.21
C LEU A 171 -16.98 12.13 -31.57
N GLN A 172 -16.22 12.99 -30.88
CA GLN A 172 -16.18 14.42 -31.20
C GLN A 172 -15.68 14.66 -32.62
N ARG A 173 -14.65 13.93 -33.06
CA ARG A 173 -14.12 14.02 -34.42
C ARG A 173 -15.16 13.61 -35.46
N ALA A 174 -15.85 12.48 -35.24
CA ALA A 174 -16.89 11.99 -36.15
C ALA A 174 -18.01 13.02 -36.33
N VAL A 175 -18.47 13.66 -35.25
CA VAL A 175 -19.50 14.71 -35.35
C VAL A 175 -18.98 15.95 -36.07
N ILE A 176 -17.74 16.39 -35.82
CA ILE A 176 -17.12 17.51 -36.56
C ILE A 176 -17.05 17.22 -38.06
N ASP A 177 -16.58 16.02 -38.42
CA ASP A 177 -16.47 15.61 -39.82
C ASP A 177 -17.85 15.49 -40.48
N ALA A 178 -18.87 15.03 -39.74
CA ALA A 178 -20.26 14.99 -40.21
C ALA A 178 -20.86 16.39 -40.43
N VAL A 179 -20.61 17.35 -39.52
CA VAL A 179 -21.00 18.77 -39.70
C VAL A 179 -20.34 19.35 -40.96
N ALA A 180 -19.04 19.09 -41.15
CA ALA A 180 -18.32 19.57 -42.33
C ALA A 180 -18.87 18.93 -43.62
N ALA A 181 -19.18 17.64 -43.60
CA ALA A 181 -19.79 16.94 -44.73
C ALA A 181 -21.16 17.51 -45.09
N LEU A 182 -22.03 17.74 -44.10
CA LEU A 182 -23.35 18.36 -44.30
C LEU A 182 -23.23 19.75 -44.93
N ARG A 183 -22.31 20.59 -44.43
CA ARG A 183 -22.08 21.95 -44.96
C ARG A 183 -21.55 21.95 -46.39
N ALA A 184 -20.85 20.90 -46.82
CA ALA A 184 -20.30 20.78 -48.17
C ALA A 184 -21.30 20.23 -49.20
N LEU A 185 -22.41 19.63 -48.77
CA LEU A 185 -23.39 19.02 -49.68
C LEU A 185 -23.99 19.98 -50.72
N PRO A 186 -24.37 21.23 -50.39
CA PRO A 186 -24.93 22.17 -51.37
C PRO A 186 -23.96 22.49 -52.53
N GLU A 187 -22.65 22.47 -52.27
CA GLU A 187 -21.60 22.79 -53.25
C GLU A 187 -21.03 21.53 -53.94
N SER A 188 -21.48 20.34 -53.57
CA SER A 188 -20.91 19.06 -54.00
C SER A 188 -21.22 18.67 -55.46
N GLY A 189 -22.19 19.35 -56.09
CA GLY A 189 -22.67 19.01 -57.43
C GLY A 189 -23.39 17.65 -57.53
N LEU A 190 -23.76 17.06 -56.39
CA LEU A 190 -24.59 15.85 -56.33
C LEU A 190 -26.00 16.14 -56.85
N ASP A 191 -26.63 15.13 -57.45
CA ASP A 191 -28.07 15.19 -57.73
C ASP A 191 -28.87 15.16 -56.41
N GLN A 192 -30.14 15.58 -56.49
CA GLN A 192 -30.99 15.74 -55.32
C GLN A 192 -31.21 14.43 -54.55
N GLU A 193 -31.31 13.29 -55.26
CA GLU A 193 -31.51 11.98 -54.63
C GLU A 193 -30.27 11.55 -53.83
N ARG A 194 -29.06 11.72 -54.40
CA ARG A 194 -27.81 11.37 -53.71
C ARG A 194 -27.53 12.31 -52.55
N ALA A 195 -27.84 13.61 -52.69
CA ALA A 195 -27.74 14.57 -51.60
C ALA A 195 -28.66 14.17 -50.43
N ALA A 196 -29.92 13.83 -50.70
CA ALA A 196 -30.86 13.37 -49.68
C ALA A 196 -30.41 12.07 -48.99
N GLN A 197 -29.88 11.10 -49.74
CA GLN A 197 -29.31 9.87 -49.17
C GLN A 197 -28.09 10.15 -48.29
N ALA A 198 -27.23 11.09 -48.67
CA ALA A 198 -26.07 11.48 -47.88
C ALA A 198 -26.47 12.14 -46.56
N VAL A 199 -27.47 13.03 -46.57
CA VAL A 199 -28.04 13.64 -45.36
C VAL A 199 -28.62 12.56 -44.45
N GLN A 200 -29.42 11.64 -44.98
CA GLN A 200 -30.04 10.58 -44.19
C GLN A 200 -28.98 9.70 -43.51
N ARG A 201 -27.96 9.25 -44.25
CA ARG A 201 -26.86 8.44 -43.70
C ARG A 201 -26.14 9.16 -42.56
N LEU A 202 -25.79 10.44 -42.75
CA LEU A 202 -25.13 11.24 -41.72
C LEU A 202 -26.04 11.43 -40.49
N GLY A 203 -27.35 11.56 -40.70
CA GLY A 203 -28.36 11.60 -39.65
C GLY A 203 -28.44 10.30 -38.84
N ASP A 204 -28.42 9.16 -39.51
CA ASP A 204 -28.47 7.83 -38.88
C ASP A 204 -27.17 7.57 -38.08
N GLU A 205 -26.02 7.92 -38.63
CA GLU A 205 -24.71 7.85 -37.94
C GLU A 205 -24.69 8.73 -36.68
N HIS A 206 -25.19 9.98 -36.77
CA HIS A 206 -25.28 10.87 -35.63
C HIS A 206 -26.27 10.38 -34.55
N ALA A 207 -27.40 9.80 -34.95
CA ALA A 207 -28.36 9.20 -34.02
C ALA A 207 -27.74 8.00 -33.26
N ALA A 208 -26.96 7.16 -33.96
CA ALA A 208 -26.22 6.07 -33.32
C ALA A 208 -25.18 6.59 -32.32
N HIS A 209 -24.49 7.70 -32.65
CA HIS A 209 -23.55 8.37 -31.76
C HIS A 209 -24.20 8.93 -30.49
N ILE A 210 -25.40 9.54 -30.60
CA ILE A 210 -26.16 10.05 -29.44
C ILE A 210 -26.68 8.90 -28.56
N GLY A 211 -27.01 7.75 -29.14
CA GLY A 211 -27.38 6.55 -28.38
C GLY A 211 -26.21 5.83 -27.70
N GLY A 212 -24.98 6.25 -27.96
CA GLY A 212 -23.77 5.62 -27.44
C GLY A 212 -23.41 6.01 -25.99
N PRO A 213 -22.54 5.22 -25.33
CA PRO A 213 -22.15 5.47 -23.94
C PRO A 213 -21.43 6.80 -23.75
N GLU A 214 -20.66 7.26 -24.74
CA GLU A 214 -19.87 8.49 -24.62
C GLU A 214 -20.61 9.76 -25.04
N HIS A 215 -21.92 9.69 -25.35
CA HIS A 215 -22.71 10.84 -25.83
C HIS A 215 -22.65 12.05 -24.88
N ALA A 216 -22.57 11.82 -23.58
CA ALA A 216 -22.52 12.86 -22.55
C ALA A 216 -21.23 13.71 -22.60
N SER A 217 -20.20 13.23 -23.32
CA SER A 217 -18.93 13.93 -23.54
C SER A 217 -18.99 14.93 -24.71
N LEU A 218 -20.05 14.89 -25.53
CA LEU A 218 -20.22 15.80 -26.65
C LEU A 218 -20.47 17.25 -26.19
N PRO A 219 -19.72 18.23 -26.71
CA PRO A 219 -20.00 19.64 -26.45
C PRO A 219 -21.38 20.03 -26.99
N LYS A 220 -22.19 20.71 -26.17
CA LYS A 220 -23.51 21.20 -26.58
C LYS A 220 -23.51 22.03 -27.87
N PRO A 221 -22.55 22.95 -28.11
CA PRO A 221 -22.51 23.70 -29.37
C PRO A 221 -22.41 22.80 -30.60
N LEU A 222 -21.69 21.68 -30.50
CA LEU A 222 -21.49 20.76 -31.61
C LEU A 222 -22.80 20.04 -32.01
N LEU A 223 -23.68 19.78 -31.04
CA LEU A 223 -25.02 19.24 -31.31
C LEU A 223 -25.90 20.25 -32.05
N ILE A 224 -25.78 21.54 -31.69
CA ILE A 224 -26.51 22.64 -32.35
C ILE A 224 -25.98 22.81 -33.78
N ASP A 225 -24.65 22.86 -33.96
CA ASP A 225 -23.99 22.95 -35.26
C ASP A 225 -24.45 21.84 -36.22
N PHE A 226 -24.58 20.61 -35.71
CA PHE A 226 -25.06 19.48 -36.51
C PHE A 226 -26.52 19.67 -36.93
N ALA A 227 -27.41 20.08 -36.02
CA ALA A 227 -28.81 20.32 -36.34
C ALA A 227 -28.98 21.44 -37.38
N GLU A 228 -28.21 22.53 -37.25
CA GLU A 228 -28.23 23.64 -38.20
C GLU A 228 -27.68 23.24 -39.57
N ALA A 229 -26.54 22.54 -39.61
CA ALA A 229 -25.94 22.06 -40.87
C ALA A 229 -26.87 21.08 -41.60
N ARG A 230 -27.57 20.22 -40.86
CA ARG A 230 -28.56 19.31 -41.43
C ARG A 230 -29.74 20.05 -42.02
N ALA A 231 -30.32 21.01 -41.28
CA ALA A 231 -31.44 21.81 -41.77
C ALA A 231 -31.07 22.61 -43.04
N GLN A 232 -29.84 23.11 -43.12
CA GLN A 232 -29.33 23.79 -44.32
C GLN A 232 -29.13 22.86 -45.52
N ALA A 233 -28.71 21.61 -45.29
CA ALA A 233 -28.54 20.63 -46.35
C ALA A 233 -29.87 20.04 -46.87
N GLU A 234 -30.95 20.14 -46.07
CA GLU A 234 -32.30 19.71 -46.43
C GLU A 234 -33.13 20.81 -47.13
N ALA A 235 -32.68 22.07 -47.08
CA ALA A 235 -33.36 23.25 -47.65
C ALA A 235 -33.08 23.44 -49.14
#